data_AF-A0A0W0Z591-F1
#
_entry.id   AF-A0A0W0Z591-F1
#
_cell.length_a   1.000
_cell.length_b   1.000
_cell.length_c   1.000
_cell.angle_alpha   90.00
_cell.angle_beta   90.00
_cell.angle_gamma   90.00
#
_symmetry.space_group_name_H-M   'P 1'
#
loop_
_entity.id
_entity.type
_entity.pdbx_description
1 polymer ?
#
loop_
_entity_poly.entity_id
_entity_poly.type
_entity_poly.pdbx_seq_one_letter_code
_entity_poly.pdbx_strand_id
1 'polypeptide(L)'
;MTHHIPDEDYSSGSNFDYSSYRDRHRVVTQTPEQKLLNDLQEQLDSVKNKSGTKHEHKTNVLQTAINVLQGKETPEDLVQAKQDNPRYNEALFSSKTEKLVDKVLEMMPPTSGHRLK
;
A
#
# COMPACT_ATOMS: atom_id res chain seq x y z
N MET A 1 44.03 -61.78 6.82
CA MET A 1 42.95 -61.65 7.83
C MET A 1 42.46 -60.21 7.78
N THR A 2 41.17 -60.01 7.47
CA THR A 2 40.28 -58.84 7.71
C THR A 2 40.76 -57.44 7.27
N HIS A 3 40.24 -56.89 6.16
CA HIS A 3 39.03 -56.05 6.00
C HIS A 3 39.28 -54.54 6.15
N HIS A 4 39.22 -53.80 5.04
CA HIS A 4 38.62 -52.45 5.02
C HIS A 4 37.94 -52.18 3.67
N ILE A 5 36.78 -51.53 3.77
CA ILE A 5 35.68 -51.41 2.81
C ILE A 5 36.00 -50.34 1.74
N PRO A 6 35.52 -50.47 0.49
CA PRO A 6 35.68 -49.45 -0.55
C PRO A 6 34.61 -48.34 -0.41
N ASP A 7 35.04 -47.08 -0.38
CA ASP A 7 34.15 -45.91 -0.42
C ASP A 7 34.28 -45.20 -1.77
N GLU A 8 33.24 -45.44 -2.57
CA GLU A 8 32.52 -44.55 -3.48
C GLU A 8 33.28 -43.59 -4.42
N ASP A 9 33.12 -43.92 -5.70
CA ASP A 9 33.46 -43.17 -6.90
C ASP A 9 32.62 -41.88 -7.00
N TYR A 10 33.25 -40.73 -6.74
CA TYR A 10 32.66 -39.40 -6.90
C TYR A 10 32.48 -39.07 -8.40
N SER A 11 31.42 -39.58 -9.02
CA SER A 11 30.93 -39.12 -10.32
C SER A 11 30.24 -37.75 -10.17
N SER A 12 31.01 -36.66 -10.26
CA SER A 12 30.47 -35.30 -10.25
C SER A 12 29.92 -34.91 -11.63
N GLY A 13 28.77 -35.47 -12.00
CA GLY A 13 27.96 -35.01 -13.12
C GLY A 13 27.17 -33.76 -12.73
N SER A 14 27.74 -32.58 -12.89
CA SER A 14 27.03 -31.31 -12.68
C SER A 14 26.39 -30.85 -13.99
N ASN A 15 25.21 -31.38 -14.31
CA ASN A 15 24.28 -30.76 -15.27
C ASN A 15 23.79 -29.45 -14.66
N PHE A 16 24.43 -28.34 -15.02
CA PHE A 16 23.94 -27.01 -14.67
C PHE A 16 22.71 -26.68 -15.52
N ASP A 17 21.54 -26.88 -14.91
CA ASP A 17 20.25 -26.46 -15.42
C ASP A 17 20.21 -24.93 -15.52
N TYR A 18 20.38 -24.41 -16.74
CA TYR A 18 20.45 -22.97 -17.05
C TYR A 18 19.04 -22.32 -17.11
N SER A 19 18.08 -22.80 -16.31
CA SER A 19 16.70 -22.32 -16.30
C SER A 19 16.33 -21.69 -14.94
N SER A 20 16.87 -20.51 -14.60
CA SER A 20 16.32 -19.77 -13.44
C SER A 20 16.51 -18.25 -13.40
N TYR A 21 17.22 -17.64 -14.36
CA TYR A 21 17.45 -16.19 -14.31
C TYR A 21 16.34 -15.33 -14.94
N ARG A 22 15.33 -15.94 -15.57
CA ARG A 22 14.27 -15.20 -16.27
C ARG A 22 13.02 -14.86 -15.45
N ASP A 23 12.93 -15.29 -14.19
CA ASP A 23 11.64 -15.31 -13.47
C ASP A 23 11.50 -14.39 -12.25
N ARG A 24 12.47 -13.51 -11.93
CA ARG A 24 12.42 -12.76 -10.66
C ARG A 24 12.28 -11.25 -10.70
N HIS A 25 12.14 -10.64 -11.87
CA HIS A 25 11.83 -9.21 -11.95
C HIS A 25 10.85 -8.92 -13.07
N ARG A 26 9.65 -9.48 -12.97
CA ARG A 26 8.48 -8.83 -13.54
C ARG A 26 8.25 -7.58 -12.70
N VAL A 27 8.97 -6.51 -13.01
CA VAL A 27 8.70 -5.16 -12.49
C VAL A 27 7.32 -4.82 -13.04
N VAL A 28 6.28 -5.15 -12.28
CA VAL A 28 4.94 -4.66 -12.53
C VAL A 28 5.09 -3.16 -12.41
N THR A 29 5.11 -2.44 -13.53
CA THR A 29 5.04 -0.99 -13.56
C THR A 29 3.69 -0.61 -12.95
N GLN A 30 3.68 -0.42 -11.64
CA GLN A 30 2.51 0.05 -10.91
C GLN A 30 2.16 1.43 -11.44
N THR A 31 0.90 1.64 -11.78
CA THR A 31 0.42 2.98 -12.12
C THR A 31 0.58 3.89 -10.89
N PRO A 32 0.70 5.22 -11.08
CA PRO A 32 0.75 6.17 -9.96
C PRO A 32 -0.40 5.98 -8.97
N GLU A 33 -1.59 5.64 -9.48
CA GLU A 33 -2.79 5.34 -8.69
C GLU A 33 -2.65 4.04 -7.89
N GLN A 34 -2.15 2.96 -8.50
CA GLN A 34 -1.90 1.68 -7.81
C GLN A 34 -0.84 1.84 -6.72
N LYS A 35 0.19 2.64 -6.97
CA LYS A 35 1.21 2.98 -5.98
C LYS A 35 0.59 3.75 -4.82
N LEU A 36 -0.24 4.76 -5.10
CA LEU A 36 -0.91 5.54 -4.08
C LEU A 36 -1.87 4.69 -3.24
N LEU A 37 -2.62 3.80 -3.89
CA LEU A 37 -3.53 2.87 -3.21
C LEU A 37 -2.76 1.94 -2.27
N ASN A 38 -1.62 1.39 -2.71
CA ASN A 38 -0.76 0.57 -1.84
C ASN A 38 -0.18 1.36 -0.67
N ASP A 39 0.29 2.59 -0.89
CA ASP A 39 0.82 3.45 0.17
C ASP A 39 -0.27 3.80 1.22
N LEU A 40 -1.50 4.05 0.78
CA LEU A 40 -2.65 4.28 1.66
C LEU A 40 -3.04 3.02 2.42
N GLN A 41 -3.06 1.86 1.75
CA GLN A 41 -3.38 0.58 2.37
C GLN A 41 -2.34 0.19 3.43
N GLU A 42 -1.05 0.41 3.17
CA GLU A 42 0.04 0.22 4.15
C GLU A 42 -0.18 1.09 5.40
N GLN A 43 -0.55 2.36 5.19
CA GLN A 43 -0.86 3.26 6.31
C GLN A 43 -2.08 2.79 7.09
N LEU A 44 -3.12 2.33 6.40
CA LEU A 44 -4.35 1.81 7.01
C LEU A 44 -4.04 0.57 7.86
N ASP A 45 -3.28 -0.39 7.33
CA ASP A 45 -2.84 -1.58 8.04
C ASP A 45 -2.02 -1.25 9.30
N SER A 46 -1.22 -0.19 9.25
CA SER A 46 -0.43 0.29 10.39
C SER A 46 -1.27 0.88 11.54
N VAL A 47 -2.53 1.27 11.27
CA VAL A 47 -3.39 1.97 12.24
C VAL A 47 -4.70 1.26 12.56
N LYS A 48 -5.19 0.36 11.70
CA LYS A 48 -6.49 -0.33 11.87
C LYS A 48 -6.61 -1.17 13.14
N ASN A 49 -5.49 -1.68 13.63
CA ASN A 49 -5.43 -2.49 14.86
C ASN A 49 -5.13 -1.66 16.11
N LYS A 50 -5.00 -0.33 15.98
CA LYS A 50 -4.71 0.57 17.10
C LYS A 50 -6.02 1.18 17.60
N SER A 51 -6.24 1.08 18.90
CA SER A 51 -7.40 1.62 19.57
C SER A 51 -7.17 3.07 20.03
N GLY A 52 -8.23 3.86 20.00
CA GLY A 52 -8.24 5.25 20.41
C GLY A 52 -8.79 6.15 19.31
N THR A 53 -9.56 7.16 19.72
CA THR A 53 -10.24 8.11 18.82
C THR A 53 -9.34 8.62 17.71
N LYS A 54 -8.08 8.89 18.05
CA LYS A 54 -7.05 9.30 17.10
C LYS A 54 -6.81 8.31 15.94
N HIS A 55 -6.66 7.03 16.27
CA HIS A 55 -6.41 5.98 15.29
C HIS A 55 -7.66 5.64 14.50
N GLU A 56 -8.85 5.69 15.11
CA GLU A 56 -10.13 5.51 14.45
C GLU A 56 -10.37 6.60 13.40
N HIS A 57 -10.14 7.87 13.75
CA HIS A 57 -10.23 8.97 12.80
C HIS A 57 -9.24 8.85 11.65
N LYS A 58 -7.99 8.47 11.95
CA LYS A 58 -6.97 8.23 10.91
C LYS A 58 -7.36 7.08 9.99
N THR A 59 -7.91 6.00 10.54
CA THR A 59 -8.44 4.85 9.81
C THR A 59 -9.57 5.27 8.90
N ASN A 60 -10.52 6.08 9.40
CA ASN A 60 -11.65 6.57 8.63
C ASN A 60 -11.21 7.34 7.38
N VAL A 61 -10.35 8.36 7.56
CA VAL A 61 -9.88 9.18 6.43
C VAL A 61 -9.06 8.36 5.43
N LEU A 62 -8.20 7.44 5.90
CA LEU A 62 -7.43 6.55 5.02
C LEU A 62 -8.35 5.62 4.23
N GLN A 63 -9.38 5.08 4.87
CA GLN A 63 -10.38 4.26 4.23
C GLN A 63 -11.15 5.06 3.17
N THR A 64 -11.56 6.28 3.50
CA THR A 64 -12.23 7.18 2.54
C THR A 64 -11.33 7.52 1.37
N ALA A 65 -10.05 7.81 1.61
CA ALA A 65 -9.08 8.08 0.53
C ALA A 65 -8.92 6.91 -0.43
N ILE A 66 -8.89 5.67 0.09
CA ILE A 66 -8.86 4.45 -0.73
C ILE A 66 -10.18 4.30 -1.50
N ASN A 67 -11.32 4.53 -0.87
CA ASN A 67 -12.63 4.43 -1.51
C ASN A 67 -12.80 5.44 -2.63
N VAL A 68 -12.29 6.67 -2.47
CA VAL A 68 -12.26 7.69 -3.53
C VAL A 68 -11.44 7.21 -4.73
N LEU A 69 -10.23 6.71 -4.50
CA LEU A 69 -9.41 6.13 -5.59
C LEU A 69 -10.06 4.93 -6.27
N GLN A 70 -10.89 4.17 -5.55
CA GLN A 70 -11.66 3.05 -6.09
C GLN A 70 -12.98 3.48 -6.76
N GLY A 71 -13.33 4.76 -6.74
CA GLY A 71 -14.60 5.28 -7.27
C GLY A 71 -15.84 4.89 -6.45
N LYS A 72 -15.66 4.50 -5.18
CA LYS A 72 -16.74 4.13 -4.25
C LYS A 72 -17.27 5.33 -3.45
N GLU A 73 -16.41 6.31 -3.20
CA GLU A 73 -16.75 7.56 -2.50
C GLU A 73 -16.30 8.76 -3.32
N THR A 74 -16.79 9.94 -2.97
CA THR A 74 -16.43 11.19 -3.64
C THR A 74 -15.27 11.88 -2.93
N PRO A 75 -14.46 12.66 -3.64
CA PRO A 75 -13.47 13.53 -3.00
C PRO A 75 -14.08 14.54 -2.00
N GLU A 76 -15.37 14.85 -2.13
CA GLU A 76 -16.12 15.65 -1.14
C GLU A 76 -16.26 14.90 0.19
N ASP A 77 -16.56 13.60 0.16
CA ASP A 77 -16.61 12.75 1.36
C ASP A 77 -15.23 12.71 2.06
N LEU A 78 -14.15 12.71 1.29
CA LEU A 78 -12.79 12.78 1.83
C LEU A 78 -12.51 14.13 2.51
N VAL A 79 -12.94 15.24 1.92
CA VAL A 79 -12.82 16.57 2.54
C VAL A 79 -13.65 16.65 3.81
N GLN A 80 -14.88 16.12 3.78
CA GLN A 80 -15.76 16.05 4.95
C GLN A 80 -15.12 15.20 6.07
N ALA A 81 -14.56 14.04 5.73
CA ALA A 81 -13.82 13.20 6.68
C ALA A 81 -12.60 13.91 7.28
N LYS A 82 -11.93 14.83 6.55
CA LYS A 82 -10.89 15.69 7.13
C LYS A 82 -11.48 16.73 8.10
N GLN A 83 -12.61 17.34 7.75
CA GLN A 83 -13.25 18.42 8.53
C GLN A 83 -13.95 17.94 9.80
N ASP A 84 -14.59 16.77 9.78
CA ASP A 84 -15.21 16.13 10.95
C ASP A 84 -14.20 15.80 12.05
N ASN A 85 -12.91 15.96 11.76
CA ASN A 85 -11.81 15.77 12.68
C ASN A 85 -11.13 17.11 13.01
N PRO A 86 -11.59 17.88 14.00
CA PRO A 86 -10.97 19.17 14.35
C PRO A 86 -9.50 19.03 14.81
N ARG A 87 -9.10 17.84 15.29
CA ARG A 87 -7.70 17.51 15.64
C ARG A 87 -6.85 17.06 14.45
N TYR A 88 -7.42 17.01 13.25
CA TYR A 88 -6.75 16.59 12.01
C TYR A 88 -5.48 17.41 11.77
N ASN A 89 -5.49 18.70 12.12
CA ASN A 89 -4.38 19.64 11.93
C ASN A 89 -3.22 19.53 12.95
N GLU A 90 -3.40 18.96 14.15
CA GLU A 90 -2.41 19.14 15.22
C GLU A 90 -1.52 17.93 15.53
N ALA A 91 -1.98 16.69 15.30
CA ALA A 91 -1.19 15.52 15.71
C ALA A 91 -1.56 14.17 15.06
N LEU A 92 -2.61 14.13 14.25
CA LEU A 92 -3.23 12.86 13.85
C LEU A 92 -2.58 12.24 12.62
N PHE A 93 -2.16 13.06 11.68
CA PHE A 93 -1.50 12.63 10.46
C PHE A 93 -0.02 13.00 10.58
N SER A 94 0.84 11.98 10.73
CA SER A 94 2.25 12.16 10.38
C SER A 94 2.31 12.73 8.96
N SER A 95 3.26 13.61 8.65
CA SER A 95 3.34 14.28 7.33
C SER A 95 3.21 13.33 6.13
N LYS A 96 3.57 12.04 6.28
CA LYS A 96 3.33 10.99 5.28
C LYS A 96 1.85 10.79 4.95
N THR A 97 0.98 10.64 5.95
CA THR A 97 -0.44 10.30 5.72
C THR A 97 -1.20 11.49 5.12
N GLU A 98 -0.92 12.70 5.59
CA GLU A 98 -1.49 13.94 5.02
C GLU A 98 -1.10 14.08 3.54
N LYS A 99 0.18 13.92 3.22
CA LYS A 99 0.67 13.94 1.83
C LYS A 99 0.00 12.91 0.93
N LEU A 100 -0.33 11.74 1.44
CA LEU A 100 -1.02 10.71 0.64
C LEU A 100 -2.46 11.12 0.36
N VAL A 101 -3.17 11.64 1.36
CA VAL A 101 -4.54 12.14 1.22
C VAL A 101 -4.58 13.34 0.28
N ASP A 102 -3.65 14.27 0.40
CA ASP A 102 -3.59 15.43 -0.48
C ASP A 102 -3.29 15.01 -1.93
N LYS A 103 -2.44 14.01 -2.16
CA LYS A 103 -2.24 13.42 -3.50
C LYS A 103 -3.51 12.81 -4.09
N VAL A 104 -4.38 12.23 -3.26
CA VAL A 104 -5.70 11.77 -3.73
C VAL A 104 -6.53 12.95 -4.21
N LEU A 105 -6.59 14.03 -3.42
CA LEU A 105 -7.33 15.24 -3.78
C LEU A 105 -6.71 15.99 -4.97
N GLU A 106 -5.40 15.89 -5.19
CA GLU A 106 -4.74 16.43 -6.39
C GLU A 106 -5.13 15.65 -7.67
N MET A 107 -5.25 14.32 -7.58
CA MET A 107 -5.65 13.47 -8.71
C MET A 107 -7.16 13.46 -8.94
N MET A 108 -7.94 13.52 -7.86
CA MET A 108 -9.40 13.55 -7.86
C MET A 108 -9.86 14.80 -7.10
N PRO A 109 -9.77 15.99 -7.71
CA PRO A 109 -10.19 17.21 -7.06
C PRO A 109 -11.69 17.15 -6.75
N PRO A 110 -12.13 17.66 -5.59
CA PRO A 110 -13.55 17.84 -5.33
C PRO A 110 -14.11 18.70 -6.46
N THR A 111 -15.13 18.18 -7.13
CA THR A 111 -15.83 18.91 -8.17
C THR A 111 -16.40 20.17 -7.54
N SER A 112 -15.68 21.28 -7.68
CA SER A 112 -16.11 22.59 -7.21
C SER A 112 -17.36 22.97 -7.98
N GLY A 113 -18.53 22.63 -7.43
CA GLY A 113 -19.84 23.11 -7.84
C GLY A 113 -20.15 23.09 -9.34
N HIS A 114 -20.31 21.90 -9.94
CA HIS A 114 -21.24 21.79 -11.08
C HIS A 114 -22.63 21.40 -10.60
N ARG A 115 -23.19 22.29 -9.78
CA ARG A 115 -24.64 22.40 -9.59
C ARG A 115 -25.20 23.04 -10.87
N LEU A 116 -25.25 22.26 -11.95
CA LEU A 116 -26.12 22.58 -13.08
C LEU A 116 -27.56 22.41 -12.57
N LYS A 117 -28.14 23.53 -12.15
CA LYS A 117 -29.60 23.68 -12.13
C LYS A 117 -30.05 24.14 -13.51
#